data_AF-A0A349E8G2-F1
#
_entry.id   AF-A0A349E8G2-F1
#
_cell.length_a   1.000
_cell.length_b   1.000
_cell.length_c   1.000
_cell.angle_alpha   90.00
_cell.angle_beta   90.00
_cell.angle_gamma   90.00
#
_symmetry.space_group_name_H-M   'P 1'
#
loop_
_entity.id
_entity.type
_entity.pdbx_description
1 polymer ?
#
loop_
_entity_poly.entity_id
_entity_poly.type
_entity_poly.pdbx_seq_one_letter_code
_entity_poly.pdbx_strand_id
1 'polypeptide(L)'
;MTTLAPSHDGRSEIVETLEPIVVFPDFASIADIDLKKLQFFDFLQDYVRYENGLISELRQQLLTYAEIVDSGITLTGRERDWVLDLAISYDVDSQNMPDRALINELLIRVDVIPASLVLAQAANESAWGTSRFALEGNNIFGQWCFEEGCGIIPNRRIEGATHEVKSFDTIEAAIEGYFLNINTHHLYDDFREERARLRRLGRNLDPMLLAQGLDRYSQRGENYIDEVQTLIQQNNLRRRDRRWLEN
;
A
#
# COMPACT_ATOMS: atom_id res chain seq x y z
N MET A 1 -21.42 67.15 12.34
CA MET A 1 -22.46 66.14 12.08
C MET A 1 -21.96 65.32 10.88
N THR A 2 -20.99 64.42 11.02
CA THR A 2 -20.93 63.15 11.76
C THR A 2 -21.92 62.10 11.24
N THR A 3 -21.40 61.20 10.39
CA THR A 3 -21.76 59.76 10.20
C THR A 3 -20.77 59.22 9.14
N LEU A 4 -19.61 58.63 9.45
CA LEU A 4 -19.30 57.27 9.94
C LEU A 4 -19.86 56.11 9.08
N ALA A 5 -18.98 55.62 8.16
CA ALA A 5 -18.58 54.22 7.84
C ALA A 5 -19.64 53.15 7.40
N PRO A 6 -19.26 52.05 6.69
CA PRO A 6 -17.90 51.53 6.50
C PRO A 6 -17.47 51.14 5.07
N SER A 7 -16.14 51.15 4.93
CA SER A 7 -15.32 50.48 3.90
C SER A 7 -15.41 48.96 4.01
N HIS A 8 -15.61 48.27 2.88
CA HIS A 8 -15.32 46.85 2.74
C HIS A 8 -13.94 46.70 2.09
N ASP A 9 -12.91 46.55 2.92
CA ASP A 9 -11.61 46.02 2.51
C ASP A 9 -11.73 44.49 2.50
N GLY A 10 -12.07 43.92 1.35
CA GLY A 10 -12.11 42.48 1.13
C GLY A 10 -10.70 41.94 0.91
N ARG A 11 -9.91 41.81 1.98
CA ARG A 11 -8.70 40.99 1.95
C ARG A 11 -9.12 39.54 1.92
N SER A 12 -8.97 38.91 0.76
CA SER A 12 -8.99 37.46 0.60
C SER A 12 -7.87 36.89 1.46
N GLU A 13 -8.23 36.23 2.58
CA GLU A 13 -7.31 35.37 3.30
C GLU A 13 -6.90 34.23 2.36
N ILE A 14 -5.64 34.26 1.96
CA ILE A 14 -4.99 33.15 1.28
C ILE A 14 -4.88 32.09 2.37
N VAL A 15 -5.75 31.09 2.35
CA VAL A 15 -5.57 29.89 3.17
C VAL A 15 -4.38 29.16 2.57
N GLU A 16 -3.20 29.52 3.05
CA GLU A 16 -1.97 28.80 2.79
C GLU A 16 -2.16 27.43 3.46
N THR A 17 -2.62 26.46 2.68
CA THR A 17 -2.64 25.06 3.10
C THR A 17 -1.18 24.66 3.26
N LEU A 18 -0.66 24.80 4.49
CA LEU A 18 0.63 24.23 4.85
C LEU A 18 0.54 22.74 4.53
N GLU A 19 1.27 22.31 3.51
CA GLU A 19 1.45 20.89 3.25
C GLU A 19 1.99 20.27 4.54
N PRO A 20 1.37 19.21 5.07
CA PRO A 20 1.91 18.55 6.24
C PRO A 20 3.26 17.97 5.84
N ILE A 21 4.35 18.63 6.25
CA ILE A 21 5.67 18.02 6.27
C ILE A 21 5.60 16.94 7.36
N VAL A 22 5.15 15.75 6.98
CA VAL A 22 5.25 14.60 7.88
C VAL A 22 6.69 14.11 7.80
N VAL A 23 7.54 14.73 8.61
CA VAL A 23 8.90 14.24 8.84
C VAL A 23 8.80 12.85 9.43
N PHE A 24 9.44 11.86 8.78
CA PHE A 24 9.51 10.51 9.30
C PHE A 24 10.07 10.53 10.73
N PRO A 25 9.35 10.01 11.74
CA PRO A 25 9.76 10.17 13.13
C PRO A 25 11.13 9.55 13.42
N ASP A 26 11.93 10.23 14.25
CA ASP A 26 13.18 9.67 14.75
C ASP A 26 12.91 8.61 15.83
N PHE A 27 12.51 7.42 15.38
CA PHE A 27 12.29 6.27 16.26
C PHE A 27 13.56 5.81 16.98
N ALA A 28 14.76 6.16 16.49
CA ALA A 28 16.02 5.81 17.13
C ALA A 28 16.23 6.58 18.45
N SER A 29 15.62 7.76 18.58
CA SER A 29 15.68 8.55 19.81
C SER A 29 14.85 7.98 20.98
N ILE A 30 13.95 7.02 20.71
CA ILE A 30 13.05 6.45 21.72
C ILE A 30 13.73 5.28 22.43
N ALA A 31 14.11 5.49 23.70
CA ALA A 31 14.82 4.49 24.50
C ALA A 31 13.95 3.29 24.92
N ASP A 32 12.67 3.51 25.22
CA ASP A 32 11.75 2.44 25.59
C ASP A 32 11.33 1.65 24.34
N ILE A 33 11.68 0.36 24.32
CA ILE A 33 11.46 -0.51 23.15
C ILE A 33 9.96 -0.68 22.86
N ASP A 34 9.14 -0.87 23.89
CA ASP A 34 7.71 -1.11 23.69
C ASP A 34 7.01 0.17 23.22
N LEU A 35 7.40 1.33 23.77
CA LEU A 35 6.93 2.62 23.31
C LEU A 35 7.35 2.89 21.86
N LYS A 36 8.60 2.59 21.49
CA LYS A 36 9.09 2.75 20.11
C LYS A 36 8.25 1.93 19.14
N LYS A 37 8.03 0.64 19.45
CA LYS A 37 7.22 -0.25 18.61
C LYS A 37 5.79 0.26 18.48
N LEU A 38 5.17 0.69 19.59
CA LEU A 38 3.82 1.24 19.60
C LEU A 38 3.72 2.48 18.70
N GLN A 39 4.61 3.45 18.87
CA GLN A 39 4.61 4.67 18.06
C GLN A 39 4.90 4.40 16.59
N PHE A 40 5.79 3.47 16.28
CA PHE A 40 6.05 3.02 14.91
C PHE A 40 4.78 2.48 14.25
N PHE A 41 4.07 1.60 14.94
CA PHE A 41 2.83 1.04 14.41
C PHE A 41 1.71 2.07 14.29
N ASP A 42 1.56 2.95 15.28
CA ASP A 42 0.52 3.98 15.26
C ASP A 42 0.74 4.97 14.12
N PHE A 43 1.99 5.39 13.91
CA PHE A 43 2.37 6.28 12.80
C PHE A 43 2.01 5.67 11.44
N LEU A 44 2.39 4.41 11.19
CA LEU A 44 2.15 3.78 9.88
C LEU A 44 0.71 3.33 9.68
N GLN A 45 -0.04 3.03 10.75
CA GLN A 45 -1.36 2.47 10.63
C GLN A 45 -2.33 3.39 9.87
N ASP A 46 -2.23 4.71 10.06
CA ASP A 46 -3.15 5.63 9.42
C ASP A 46 -2.90 5.72 7.91
N TYR A 47 -1.64 5.66 7.48
CA TYR A 47 -1.30 5.55 6.06
C TYR A 47 -1.77 4.23 5.44
N VAL A 48 -1.55 3.12 6.13
CA VAL A 48 -2.01 1.79 5.68
C VAL A 48 -3.54 1.73 5.60
N ARG A 49 -4.24 2.42 6.50
CA ARG A 49 -5.70 2.54 6.45
C ARG A 49 -6.15 3.41 5.28
N TYR A 50 -5.47 4.52 5.04
CA TYR A 50 -5.79 5.40 3.92
C TYR A 50 -5.67 4.66 2.58
N GLU A 51 -4.54 4.00 2.34
CA GLU A 51 -4.28 3.26 1.10
C GLU A 51 -5.28 2.11 0.89
N ASN A 52 -5.53 1.31 1.94
CA ASN A 52 -6.57 0.28 1.87
C ASN A 52 -7.98 0.86 1.62
N GLY A 53 -8.25 2.08 2.08
CA GLY A 53 -9.49 2.80 1.79
C GLY A 53 -9.65 3.06 0.30
N LEU A 54 -8.63 3.63 -0.34
CA LEU A 54 -8.61 3.88 -1.79
C LEU A 54 -8.79 2.58 -2.58
N ILE A 55 -8.03 1.53 -2.24
CA ILE A 55 -8.13 0.24 -2.91
C ILE A 55 -9.51 -0.40 -2.72
N SER A 56 -10.09 -0.26 -1.53
CA SER A 56 -11.44 -0.75 -1.25
C SER A 56 -12.49 -0.05 -2.10
N GLU A 57 -12.37 1.26 -2.32
CA GLU A 57 -13.27 2.03 -3.19
C GLU A 57 -13.18 1.57 -4.65
N LEU A 58 -11.95 1.42 -5.17
CA LEU A 58 -11.70 0.88 -6.51
C LEU A 58 -12.32 -0.53 -6.66
N ARG A 59 -12.13 -1.39 -5.64
CA ARG A 59 -12.69 -2.73 -5.64
C ARG A 59 -14.22 -2.73 -5.64
N GLN A 60 -14.86 -1.86 -4.86
CA GLN A 60 -16.32 -1.76 -4.84
C GLN A 60 -16.85 -1.33 -6.21
N GLN A 61 -16.19 -0.38 -6.87
CA GLN A 61 -16.55 0.00 -8.22
C GLN A 61 -16.35 -1.14 -9.23
N LEU A 62 -15.30 -1.95 -9.11
CA LEU A 62 -15.14 -3.15 -9.94
C LEU A 62 -16.25 -4.18 -9.72
N LEU A 63 -16.71 -4.37 -8.48
CA LEU A 63 -17.80 -5.29 -8.17
C LEU A 63 -19.12 -4.87 -8.83
N THR A 64 -19.44 -3.57 -8.86
CA THR A 64 -20.64 -3.11 -9.57
C THR A 64 -20.56 -3.36 -11.07
N TYR A 65 -19.38 -3.22 -11.69
CA TYR A 65 -19.17 -3.56 -13.09
C TYR A 65 -19.19 -5.06 -13.36
N ALA A 66 -18.73 -5.87 -12.42
CA ALA A 66 -18.87 -7.32 -12.49
C ALA A 66 -20.35 -7.73 -12.55
N GLU A 67 -21.21 -7.13 -11.71
CA GLU A 67 -22.66 -7.39 -11.72
C GLU A 67 -23.34 -7.03 -13.07
N ILE A 68 -22.95 -5.91 -13.67
CA ILE A 68 -23.45 -5.47 -14.99
C ILE A 68 -23.10 -6.53 -16.05
N VAL A 69 -21.82 -6.91 -16.13
CA VAL A 69 -21.33 -7.86 -17.14
C VAL A 69 -21.82 -9.29 -16.87
N ASP A 70 -22.01 -9.66 -15.61
CA ASP A 70 -22.58 -10.96 -15.23
C ASP A 70 -24.05 -11.08 -15.62
N SER A 71 -24.78 -9.96 -15.60
CA SER A 71 -26.16 -9.86 -16.09
C SER A 71 -26.28 -9.86 -17.63
N GLY A 72 -25.17 -9.96 -18.35
CA GLY A 72 -25.13 -9.94 -19.82
C GLY A 72 -25.26 -8.55 -20.42
N ILE A 73 -25.17 -7.50 -19.61
CA ILE A 73 -25.18 -6.10 -20.06
C ILE A 73 -23.74 -5.68 -20.38
N THR A 74 -23.56 -4.96 -21.47
CA THR A 74 -22.26 -4.39 -21.84
C THR A 74 -21.99 -3.11 -21.07
N LEU A 75 -20.75 -2.90 -20.64
CA LEU A 75 -20.30 -1.62 -20.09
C LEU A 75 -20.51 -0.48 -21.10
N THR A 76 -20.82 0.70 -20.59
CA THR A 76 -20.73 1.95 -21.36
C THR A 76 -19.28 2.28 -21.69
N GLY A 77 -19.06 3.18 -22.65
CA GLY A 77 -17.71 3.61 -23.03
C GLY A 77 -16.91 4.16 -21.84
N ARG A 78 -17.52 4.99 -21.00
CA ARG A 78 -16.87 5.56 -19.80
C ARG A 78 -16.52 4.50 -18.76
N GLU A 79 -17.40 3.53 -18.54
CA GLU A 79 -17.14 2.43 -17.59
C GLU A 79 -16.01 1.54 -18.12
N ARG A 80 -16.01 1.25 -19.42
CA ARG A 80 -14.93 0.50 -20.07
C ARG A 80 -13.60 1.24 -19.98
N ASP A 81 -13.57 2.54 -20.28
CA ASP A 81 -12.36 3.36 -20.20
C ASP A 81 -11.78 3.35 -18.78
N TRP A 82 -12.64 3.48 -17.76
CA TRP A 82 -12.21 3.38 -16.36
C TRP A 82 -11.60 2.01 -16.04
N VAL A 83 -12.19 0.90 -16.52
CA VAL A 83 -11.65 -0.46 -16.32
C VAL A 83 -10.31 -0.62 -17.03
N LEU A 84 -10.14 -0.04 -18.21
CA LEU A 84 -8.88 -0.09 -18.97
C LEU A 84 -7.79 0.76 -18.29
N ASP A 85 -8.12 1.94 -17.79
CA ASP A 85 -7.18 2.77 -17.02
C ASP A 85 -6.71 2.03 -15.76
N LEU A 86 -7.64 1.36 -15.06
CA LEU A 86 -7.30 0.55 -13.90
C LEU A 86 -6.44 -0.68 -14.27
N ALA A 87 -6.69 -1.30 -15.42
CA ALA A 87 -5.86 -2.39 -15.96
C ALA A 87 -4.43 -1.95 -16.21
N ILE A 88 -4.22 -0.73 -16.73
CA ILE A 88 -2.87 -0.15 -16.90
C ILE A 88 -2.20 0.02 -15.54
N SER A 89 -2.89 0.64 -14.56
CA SER A 89 -2.33 0.83 -13.22
C SER A 89 -1.96 -0.48 -12.55
N TYR A 90 -2.78 -1.52 -12.70
CA TYR A 90 -2.56 -2.83 -12.08
C TYR A 90 -1.79 -3.83 -12.96
N ASP A 91 -1.14 -3.36 -14.03
CA ASP A 91 -0.30 -4.16 -14.94
C ASP A 91 -1.02 -5.41 -15.49
N VAL A 92 -2.29 -5.25 -15.88
CA VAL A 92 -3.10 -6.28 -16.53
C VAL A 92 -3.09 -6.05 -18.03
N ASP A 93 -2.62 -7.04 -18.80
CA ASP A 93 -2.69 -6.99 -20.26
C ASP A 93 -4.15 -7.12 -20.73
N SER A 94 -4.80 -5.99 -20.99
CA SER A 94 -6.19 -5.97 -21.43
C SER A 94 -6.36 -6.26 -22.93
N GLN A 95 -5.29 -6.49 -23.69
CA GLN A 95 -5.40 -6.64 -25.14
C GLN A 95 -6.24 -7.86 -25.51
N ASN A 96 -7.32 -7.61 -26.26
CA ASN A 96 -8.26 -8.65 -26.71
C ASN A 96 -8.98 -9.42 -25.58
N MET A 97 -8.91 -8.95 -24.33
CA MET A 97 -9.65 -9.56 -23.22
C MET A 97 -11.12 -9.13 -23.25
N PRO A 98 -12.08 -10.08 -23.15
CA PRO A 98 -13.48 -9.76 -22.88
C PRO A 98 -13.64 -9.10 -21.50
N ASP A 99 -14.60 -8.20 -21.35
CA ASP A 99 -14.79 -7.40 -20.12
C ASP A 99 -14.94 -8.25 -18.87
N ARG A 100 -15.66 -9.38 -18.99
CA ARG A 100 -15.81 -10.32 -17.88
C ARG A 100 -14.47 -10.88 -17.42
N ALA A 101 -13.60 -11.25 -18.36
CA ALA A 101 -12.28 -11.80 -18.03
C ALA A 101 -11.38 -10.72 -17.43
N LEU A 102 -11.39 -9.51 -18.01
CA LEU A 102 -10.62 -8.37 -17.53
C LEU A 102 -11.02 -7.96 -16.10
N ILE A 103 -12.32 -7.83 -15.83
CA ILE A 103 -12.84 -7.51 -14.50
C ILE A 103 -12.47 -8.59 -13.49
N ASN A 104 -12.56 -9.88 -13.86
CA ASN A 104 -12.21 -10.98 -12.97
C ASN A 104 -10.72 -10.97 -12.60
N GLU A 105 -9.83 -10.69 -13.54
CA GLU A 105 -8.39 -10.54 -13.28
C GLU A 105 -8.13 -9.33 -12.36
N LEU A 106 -8.77 -8.19 -12.65
CA LEU A 106 -8.68 -7.01 -11.79
C LEU A 106 -9.21 -7.28 -10.38
N LEU A 107 -10.26 -8.08 -10.21
CA LEU A 107 -10.77 -8.49 -8.88
C LEU A 107 -9.82 -9.43 -8.12
N ILE A 108 -8.79 -10.00 -8.75
CA ILE A 108 -7.71 -10.73 -8.05
C ILE A 108 -6.63 -9.76 -7.57
N ARG A 109 -6.33 -8.73 -8.38
CA ARG A 109 -5.28 -7.73 -8.11
C ARG A 109 -5.70 -6.60 -7.17
N VAL A 110 -6.85 -5.99 -7.44
CA VAL A 110 -7.37 -4.80 -6.74
C VAL A 110 -8.06 -5.23 -5.44
N ASP A 111 -7.27 -5.51 -4.41
CA ASP A 111 -7.79 -5.81 -3.07
C ASP A 111 -6.84 -5.34 -1.98
N VAL A 112 -7.41 -5.13 -0.80
CA VAL A 112 -6.72 -4.66 0.39
C VAL A 112 -5.67 -5.67 0.88
N ILE A 113 -4.72 -5.18 1.67
CA ILE A 113 -3.73 -6.00 2.39
C ILE A 113 -3.98 -5.82 3.89
N PRO A 114 -4.09 -6.89 4.70
CA PRO A 114 -4.28 -6.78 6.14
C PRO A 114 -3.22 -5.87 6.78
N ALA A 115 -3.66 -4.88 7.57
CA ALA A 115 -2.77 -3.91 8.17
C ALA A 115 -1.71 -4.57 9.07
N SER A 116 -2.08 -5.65 9.75
CA SER A 116 -1.16 -6.45 10.56
C SER A 116 0.03 -6.98 9.77
N LEU A 117 -0.20 -7.41 8.52
CA LEU A 117 0.84 -7.92 7.64
C LEU A 117 1.75 -6.79 7.15
N VAL A 118 1.15 -5.68 6.68
CA VAL A 118 1.90 -4.51 6.21
C VAL A 118 2.79 -3.94 7.33
N LEU A 119 2.24 -3.81 8.54
CA LEU A 119 2.98 -3.28 9.70
C LEU A 119 4.10 -4.21 10.14
N ALA A 120 3.92 -5.53 10.06
CA ALA A 120 4.97 -6.50 10.36
C ALA A 120 6.11 -6.43 9.35
N GLN A 121 5.80 -6.38 8.05
CA GLN A 121 6.80 -6.21 7.00
C GLN A 121 7.53 -4.88 7.17
N ALA A 122 6.80 -3.77 7.37
CA ALA A 122 7.40 -2.46 7.62
C ALA A 122 8.39 -2.49 8.79
N ALA A 123 8.03 -3.13 9.92
CA ALA A 123 8.91 -3.26 11.07
C ALA A 123 10.18 -4.07 10.74
N ASN A 124 10.03 -5.15 9.98
CA ASN A 124 11.14 -6.01 9.59
C ASN A 124 12.10 -5.30 8.62
N GLU A 125 11.57 -4.72 7.55
CA GLU A 125 12.34 -4.12 6.45
C GLU A 125 13.03 -2.81 6.86
N SER A 126 12.37 -2.00 7.69
CA SER A 126 12.92 -0.70 8.13
C SER A 126 13.71 -0.77 9.44
N ALA A 127 13.87 -1.96 10.03
CA ALA A 127 14.38 -2.14 11.38
C ALA A 127 13.65 -1.22 12.39
N TRP A 128 12.32 -1.25 12.41
CA TRP A 128 11.48 -0.37 13.24
C TRP A 128 11.69 1.12 12.96
N GLY A 129 11.87 1.47 11.69
CA GLY A 129 12.07 2.86 11.24
C GLY A 129 13.46 3.42 11.50
N THR A 130 14.45 2.62 11.91
CA THR A 130 15.81 3.14 12.18
C THR A 130 16.80 2.85 11.04
N SER A 131 16.37 2.14 10.00
CA SER A 131 17.19 1.87 8.82
C SER A 131 17.55 3.18 8.10
N ARG A 132 18.79 3.27 7.61
CA ARG A 132 19.25 4.40 6.78
C ARG A 132 18.34 4.65 5.59
N PHE A 133 17.84 3.60 4.93
CA PHE A 133 16.96 3.76 3.77
C PHE A 133 15.57 4.28 4.14
N ALA A 134 15.08 3.98 5.34
CA ALA A 134 13.84 4.55 5.86
C ALA A 134 14.03 6.03 6.22
N LEU A 135 15.14 6.38 6.87
CA LEU A 135 15.45 7.75 7.32
C LEU A 135 15.81 8.70 6.17
N GLU A 136 16.62 8.25 5.21
CA GLU A 136 17.13 9.10 4.11
C GLU A 136 16.23 9.05 2.86
N GLY A 137 15.49 7.97 2.66
CA GLY A 137 14.75 7.72 1.42
C GLY A 137 13.28 7.37 1.61
N ASN A 138 12.72 7.49 2.82
CA ASN A 138 11.35 7.11 3.14
C ASN A 138 11.00 5.66 2.75
N ASN A 139 12.01 4.80 2.53
CA ASN A 139 11.80 3.46 2.02
C ASN A 139 11.69 2.46 3.17
N ILE A 140 10.49 2.41 3.75
CA ILE A 140 10.15 1.56 4.89
C ILE A 140 10.12 0.07 4.52
N PHE A 141 9.93 -0.25 3.24
CA PHE A 141 9.65 -1.61 2.75
C PHE A 141 10.82 -2.25 1.98
N GLY A 142 11.97 -1.56 1.87
CA GLY A 142 13.14 -2.07 1.16
C GLY A 142 12.94 -2.20 -0.36
N GLN A 143 12.09 -1.37 -0.96
CA GLN A 143 11.74 -1.44 -2.38
C GLN A 143 12.94 -1.09 -3.27
N TRP A 144 13.18 -1.93 -4.29
CA TRP A 144 14.23 -1.71 -5.27
C TRP A 144 13.72 -0.88 -6.45
N CYS A 145 14.63 -0.19 -7.12
CA CYS A 145 14.39 0.44 -8.41
C CYS A 145 15.62 0.21 -9.31
N PHE A 146 15.42 0.28 -10.63
CA PHE A 146 16.39 -0.19 -11.63
C PHE A 146 16.84 0.91 -12.61
N GLU A 147 16.39 2.14 -12.39
CA GLU A 147 16.82 3.32 -13.14
C GLU A 147 17.98 3.99 -12.40
N GLU A 148 18.99 4.47 -13.09
CA GLU A 148 20.11 5.13 -12.42
C GLU A 148 19.64 6.44 -11.76
N GLY A 149 19.94 6.61 -10.46
CA GLY A 149 19.53 7.78 -9.67
C GLY A 149 18.09 7.75 -9.15
N CYS A 150 17.40 6.61 -9.25
CA CYS A 150 16.05 6.44 -8.67
C CYS A 150 16.05 6.29 -7.14
N GLY A 151 17.21 6.15 -6.50
CA GLY A 151 17.28 6.01 -5.05
C GLY A 151 18.68 6.05 -4.46
N ILE A 152 18.86 5.27 -3.39
CA ILE A 152 20.06 5.23 -2.58
C ILE A 152 20.87 3.98 -2.95
N ILE A 153 22.13 4.20 -3.30
CA ILE A 153 23.06 3.10 -3.56
C ILE A 153 23.43 2.39 -2.24
N PRO A 154 23.29 1.06 -2.15
CA PRO A 154 23.74 0.30 -0.99
C PRO A 154 25.26 0.35 -0.82
N ASN A 155 25.74 0.58 0.41
CA ASN A 155 27.17 0.59 0.73
C ASN A 155 27.88 -0.74 0.42
N ARG A 156 27.13 -1.85 0.39
CA ARG A 156 27.63 -3.20 0.09
C ARG A 156 26.87 -3.79 -1.10
N ARG A 157 27.00 -3.16 -2.26
CA ARG A 157 26.43 -3.65 -3.51
C ARG A 157 27.28 -4.81 -4.05
N ILE A 158 26.65 -5.89 -4.47
CA ILE A 158 27.32 -6.97 -5.21
C ILE A 158 27.83 -6.39 -6.53
N GLU A 159 29.04 -6.76 -6.93
CA GLU A 159 29.64 -6.34 -8.19
C GLU A 159 28.72 -6.72 -9.37
N GLY A 160 28.39 -5.75 -10.22
CA GLY A 160 27.50 -5.93 -11.38
C GLY A 160 26.01 -5.76 -11.11
N ALA A 161 25.55 -5.55 -9.87
CA ALA A 161 24.17 -5.16 -9.63
C ALA A 161 23.91 -3.75 -10.19
N THR A 162 22.72 -3.53 -10.77
CA THR A 162 22.29 -2.23 -11.33
C THR A 162 21.10 -1.61 -10.58
N HIS A 163 20.53 -2.32 -9.61
CA HIS A 163 19.45 -1.81 -8.76
C HIS A 163 19.93 -0.87 -7.65
N GLU A 164 19.11 0.11 -7.30
CA GLU A 164 19.23 1.01 -6.16
C GLU A 164 18.06 0.77 -5.19
N VAL A 165 18.20 1.17 -3.92
CA VAL A 165 17.07 1.17 -2.98
C VAL A 165 16.26 2.43 -3.23
N LYS A 166 15.03 2.29 -3.71
CA LYS A 166 14.19 3.42 -4.14
C LYS A 166 14.10 4.49 -3.06
N SER A 167 14.18 5.76 -3.45
CA SER A 167 13.83 6.88 -2.58
C SER A 167 12.43 7.35 -2.91
N PHE A 168 11.67 7.77 -1.89
CA PHE A 168 10.34 8.32 -2.04
C PHE A 168 10.29 9.73 -1.45
N ASP A 169 9.57 10.62 -2.12
CA ASP A 169 9.36 11.98 -1.63
C ASP A 169 8.56 11.99 -0.32
N THR A 170 7.66 11.01 -0.15
CA THR A 170 6.76 10.90 1.00
C THR A 170 6.57 9.45 1.46
N ILE A 171 6.07 9.27 2.68
CA ILE A 171 5.75 7.95 3.25
C ILE A 171 4.53 7.34 2.57
N GLU A 172 3.60 8.19 2.17
CA GLU A 172 2.43 7.89 1.36
C GLU A 172 2.86 7.21 0.05
N ALA A 173 3.80 7.81 -0.69
CA ALA A 173 4.31 7.24 -1.95
C ALA A 173 5.04 5.90 -1.74
N ALA A 174 5.75 5.74 -0.61
CA ALA A 174 6.38 4.47 -0.27
C ALA A 174 5.36 3.36 0.00
N ILE A 175 4.26 3.69 0.69
CA ILE A 175 3.17 2.77 0.99
C ILE A 175 2.41 2.42 -0.29
N GLU A 176 2.02 3.40 -1.10
CA GLU A 176 1.37 3.19 -2.41
C GLU A 176 2.22 2.25 -3.28
N GLY A 177 3.52 2.52 -3.43
CA GLY A 177 4.43 1.68 -4.21
C GLY A 177 4.51 0.24 -3.68
N TYR A 178 4.53 0.05 -2.36
CA TYR A 178 4.52 -1.28 -1.74
C TYR A 178 3.21 -2.02 -2.03
N PHE A 179 2.07 -1.37 -1.84
CA PHE A 179 0.75 -1.94 -2.10
C PHE A 179 0.60 -2.34 -3.56
N LEU A 180 0.98 -1.44 -4.48
CA LEU A 180 0.96 -1.70 -5.90
C LEU A 180 1.82 -2.91 -6.25
N ASN A 181 3.06 -2.95 -5.76
CA ASN A 181 3.99 -4.07 -6.00
C ASN A 181 3.39 -5.42 -5.58
N ILE A 182 2.82 -5.53 -4.37
CA ILE A 182 2.15 -6.76 -3.92
C ILE A 182 0.92 -7.09 -4.79
N ASN A 183 0.21 -6.07 -5.27
CA ASN A 183 -1.00 -6.24 -6.08
C ASN A 183 -0.76 -6.48 -7.58
N THR A 184 0.45 -6.27 -8.10
CA THR A 184 0.74 -6.37 -9.54
C THR A 184 1.86 -7.33 -9.89
N HIS A 185 2.94 -7.37 -9.10
CA HIS A 185 4.14 -8.09 -9.51
C HIS A 185 3.91 -9.61 -9.49
N HIS A 186 4.36 -10.32 -10.53
CA HIS A 186 4.14 -11.77 -10.72
C HIS A 186 4.67 -12.64 -9.57
N LEU A 187 5.74 -12.19 -8.88
CA LEU A 187 6.26 -12.90 -7.70
C LEU A 187 5.27 -12.99 -6.52
N TYR A 188 4.16 -12.25 -6.55
CA TYR A 188 3.12 -12.29 -5.53
C TYR A 188 1.79 -12.85 -6.07
N ASP A 189 1.82 -13.62 -7.17
CA ASP A 189 0.64 -14.32 -7.69
C ASP A 189 0.01 -15.21 -6.61
N ASP A 190 0.81 -16.01 -5.90
CA ASP A 190 0.32 -16.91 -4.85
C ASP A 190 -0.35 -16.15 -3.69
N PHE A 191 0.18 -14.98 -3.32
CA PHE A 191 -0.44 -14.08 -2.35
C PHE A 191 -1.83 -13.64 -2.80
N ARG A 192 -1.95 -13.19 -4.06
CA ARG A 192 -3.21 -12.69 -4.62
C ARG A 192 -4.24 -13.81 -4.79
N GLU A 193 -3.81 -15.00 -5.18
CA GLU A 193 -4.67 -16.17 -5.31
C GLU A 193 -5.22 -16.65 -3.96
N GLU A 194 -4.38 -16.70 -2.93
CA GLU A 194 -4.83 -17.07 -1.58
C GLU A 194 -5.81 -16.03 -1.02
N ARG A 195 -5.56 -14.74 -1.27
CA ARG A 195 -6.48 -13.65 -0.93
C ARG A 195 -7.82 -13.81 -1.66
N ALA A 196 -7.80 -14.03 -2.96
CA ALA A 196 -9.01 -14.26 -3.77
C ALA A 196 -9.77 -15.50 -3.29
N ARG A 197 -9.07 -16.58 -2.91
CA ARG A 197 -9.66 -17.78 -2.33
C ARG A 197 -10.38 -17.49 -1.01
N LEU A 198 -9.77 -16.71 -0.11
CA LEU A 198 -10.40 -16.31 1.15
C LEU A 198 -11.67 -15.48 0.91
N ARG A 199 -11.64 -14.55 -0.06
CA ARG A 199 -12.83 -13.78 -0.48
C ARG A 199 -13.96 -14.70 -0.97
N ARG A 200 -13.66 -15.64 -1.87
CA ARG A 200 -14.66 -16.61 -2.38
C ARG A 200 -15.30 -17.46 -1.28
N LEU A 201 -14.55 -17.74 -0.20
CA LEU A 201 -15.03 -18.48 0.96
C LEU A 201 -15.76 -17.60 1.99
N GLY A 202 -15.91 -16.29 1.75
CA GLY A 202 -16.49 -15.36 2.72
C GLY A 202 -15.67 -15.26 4.01
N ARG A 203 -14.38 -15.57 3.97
CA ARG A 203 -13.48 -15.56 5.13
C ARG A 203 -12.76 -14.21 5.24
N ASN A 204 -12.42 -13.85 6.48
CA ASN A 204 -11.51 -12.74 6.72
C ASN A 204 -10.15 -13.05 6.07
N LEU A 205 -9.50 -11.99 5.60
CA LEU A 205 -8.13 -12.05 5.08
C LEU A 205 -7.17 -12.36 6.23
N ASP A 206 -6.81 -13.62 6.42
CA ASP A 206 -5.92 -14.04 7.51
C ASP A 206 -4.48 -13.67 7.15
N PRO A 207 -3.84 -12.74 7.88
CA PRO A 207 -2.47 -12.29 7.58
C PRO A 207 -1.44 -13.42 7.70
N MET A 208 -1.70 -14.45 8.51
CA MET A 208 -0.77 -15.56 8.69
C MET A 208 -0.78 -16.50 7.48
N LEU A 209 -1.97 -16.72 6.89
CA LEU A 209 -2.08 -17.49 5.64
C LEU A 209 -1.50 -16.69 4.48
N LEU A 210 -1.85 -15.40 4.37
CA LEU A 210 -1.36 -14.56 3.30
C LEU A 210 0.16 -14.37 3.32
N ALA A 211 0.78 -14.33 4.49
CA ALA A 211 2.25 -14.25 4.60
C ALA A 211 2.97 -15.41 3.88
N GLN A 212 2.32 -16.56 3.69
CA GLN A 212 2.91 -17.70 2.97
C GLN A 212 3.15 -17.40 1.48
N GLY A 213 2.37 -16.48 0.89
CA GLY A 213 2.56 -16.02 -0.50
C GLY A 213 3.65 -14.95 -0.66
N LEU A 214 4.46 -14.69 0.37
CA LEU A 214 5.53 -13.68 0.37
C LEU A 214 6.94 -14.31 0.36
N ASP A 215 7.08 -15.58 0.01
CA ASP A 215 8.38 -16.29 -0.04
C ASP A 215 9.40 -15.56 -0.92
N ARG A 216 8.93 -14.91 -2.00
CA ARG A 216 9.76 -14.15 -2.95
C ARG A 216 10.04 -12.70 -2.56
N TYR A 217 9.46 -12.22 -1.46
CA TYR A 217 9.74 -10.86 -0.98
C TYR A 217 11.18 -10.72 -0.50
N SER A 218 11.76 -11.80 0.04
CA SER A 218 13.13 -11.84 0.55
C SER A 218 13.89 -13.03 -0.02
N GLN A 219 15.20 -12.87 -0.26
CA GLN A 219 16.10 -13.97 -0.59
C GLN A 219 16.14 -15.06 0.50
N ARG A 220 15.62 -14.77 1.69
CA ARG A 220 15.57 -15.67 2.84
C ARG A 220 14.42 -16.69 2.78
N GLY A 221 13.46 -16.54 1.85
CA GLY A 221 12.38 -17.49 1.63
C GLY A 221 11.54 -17.76 2.88
N GLU A 222 11.34 -19.02 3.24
CA GLU A 222 10.55 -19.45 4.41
C GLU A 222 10.95 -18.77 5.73
N ASN A 223 12.24 -18.54 5.96
CA ASN A 223 12.70 -17.86 7.17
C ASN A 223 12.15 -16.43 7.28
N TYR A 224 11.88 -15.78 6.15
CA TYR A 224 11.23 -14.47 6.12
C TYR A 224 9.77 -14.56 6.53
N ILE A 225 9.05 -15.58 6.04
CA ILE A 225 7.65 -15.82 6.37
C ILE A 225 7.51 -16.03 7.88
N ASP A 226 8.37 -16.85 8.48
CA ASP A 226 8.39 -17.11 9.92
C ASP A 226 8.62 -15.84 10.75
N GLU A 227 9.51 -14.95 10.31
CA GLU A 227 9.77 -13.67 10.99
C GLU A 227 8.55 -12.74 10.95
N VAL A 228 7.94 -12.58 9.77
CA VAL A 228 6.75 -11.75 9.59
C VAL A 228 5.61 -12.27 10.46
N GLN A 229 5.36 -13.58 10.43
CA GLN A 229 4.36 -14.24 11.26
C GLN A 229 4.66 -14.08 12.76
N THR A 230 5.91 -14.20 13.16
CA THR A 230 6.35 -13.98 14.55
C THR A 230 6.10 -12.55 15.00
N LEU A 231 6.41 -11.55 14.15
CA LEU A 231 6.14 -10.14 14.43
C LEU A 231 4.64 -9.87 14.59
N ILE A 232 3.79 -10.47 13.75
CA ILE A 232 2.32 -10.37 13.88
C ILE A 232 1.87 -10.90 15.25
N GLN A 233 2.36 -12.07 15.64
CA GLN A 233 1.96 -12.73 16.89
C GLN A 233 2.46 -11.99 18.13
N GLN A 234 3.77 -11.72 18.21
CA GLN A 234 4.40 -11.11 19.40
C GLN A 234 3.87 -9.71 19.69
N ASN A 235 3.50 -8.96 18.64
CA ASN A 235 3.00 -7.59 18.78
C ASN A 235 1.46 -7.51 18.70
N ASN A 236 0.76 -8.66 18.69
CA ASN A 236 -0.70 -8.74 18.61
C ASN A 236 -1.32 -7.92 17.45
N LEU A 237 -0.64 -7.88 16.30
CA LEU A 237 -0.97 -6.94 15.22
C LEU A 237 -2.33 -7.20 14.58
N ARG A 238 -2.88 -8.42 14.68
CA ARG A 238 -4.24 -8.74 14.22
C ARG A 238 -5.32 -7.82 14.81
N ARG A 239 -5.08 -7.19 15.97
CA ARG A 239 -6.00 -6.20 16.57
C ARG A 239 -6.08 -4.89 15.77
N ARG A 240 -5.11 -4.64 14.90
CA ARG A 240 -5.03 -3.47 14.02
C ARG A 240 -5.72 -3.70 12.67
N ASP A 241 -6.11 -4.93 12.37
CA ASP A 241 -6.87 -5.26 11.16
C ASP A 241 -8.31 -4.75 11.27
N ARG A 242 -8.79 -4.17 10.18
CA ARG A 242 -10.19 -3.79 9.99
C ARG A 242 -10.84 -4.78 9.02
N ARG A 243 -12.15 -5.01 9.19
CA ARG A 243 -12.95 -5.62 8.12
C ARG A 243 -13.18 -4.61 7.02
N TRP A 244 -12.68 -4.91 5.84
CA TRP A 244 -12.78 -4.07 4.64
C TRP A 244 -13.94 -4.45 3.72
N LEU A 245 -14.97 -5.15 4.22
CA LEU A 245 -16.17 -5.54 3.45
C LEU A 245 -17.41 -5.71 4.34
N GLU A 246 -17.88 -4.62 4.94
CA GLU A 246 -19.27 -4.51 5.43
C GLU A 246 -19.84 -3.20 4.90
N ASN A 247 -20.27 -3.24 3.64
CA ASN A 247 -21.50 -2.64 3.09
C ASN A 247 -21.65 -3.07 1.64
#